data_AF-A0A950VWG5-F1
#
_entry.id   AF-A0A950VWG5-F1
#
_cell.length_a   1.000
_cell.length_b   1.000
_cell.length_c   1.000
_cell.angle_alpha   90.00
_cell.angle_beta   90.00
_cell.angle_gamma   90.00
#
_symmetry.space_group_name_H-M   'P 1'
#
loop_
_entity.id
_entity.type
_entity.pdbx_description
1 polymer ?
#
loop_
_entity_poly.entity_id
_entity_poly.type
_entity_poly.pdbx_seq_one_letter_code
_entity_poly.pdbx_strand_id
1 'polypeptide(L)'
;MKRAAFLSILVFLSAFPLVAQTSAQGSFNFKGTEGLQTIDFDATGDGRSAQGTFSLAGPTLVSDGELDQEDPKQTILVKDFTMKVTVDCMSTLGTRVTMSGTVGDSNVRSMIGRIATLTVEDNDLNPKDPTDRFSFGSYWQKDISWFPSDAEVKGDAGWTMSWWATDAERKDDVGYMISRTRQVNCRSFPVATYDLDPISEGRITVK
;
A
#
# COMPACT_ATOMS: atom_id res chain seq x y z
N MET A 1 28.47 16.66 -66.51
CA MET A 1 27.57 15.72 -65.83
C MET A 1 27.92 15.70 -64.35
N LYS A 2 27.09 16.26 -63.46
CA LYS A 2 27.33 16.28 -62.00
C LYS A 2 26.23 15.42 -61.34
N ARG A 3 26.61 14.31 -60.70
CA ARG A 3 25.70 13.44 -59.96
C ARG A 3 25.63 13.94 -58.51
N ALA A 4 24.45 14.35 -58.07
CA ALA A 4 24.17 14.64 -56.67
C ALA A 4 23.78 13.33 -55.97
N ALA A 5 24.48 12.99 -54.90
CA ALA A 5 24.15 11.87 -54.03
C ALA A 5 23.00 12.26 -53.10
N PHE A 6 21.89 11.51 -53.16
CA PHE A 6 20.82 11.61 -52.18
C PHE A 6 21.22 10.82 -50.92
N LEU A 7 21.47 11.55 -49.83
CA LEU A 7 21.68 10.99 -48.51
C LEU A 7 20.30 10.66 -47.90
N SER A 8 19.98 9.38 -47.78
CA SER A 8 18.73 8.91 -47.18
C SER A 8 18.88 8.89 -45.66
N ILE A 9 18.16 9.78 -44.96
CA ILE A 9 18.09 9.82 -43.50
C ILE A 9 16.99 8.84 -43.07
N LEU A 10 17.39 7.69 -42.54
CA LEU A 10 16.52 6.72 -41.87
C LEU A 10 16.20 7.26 -40.47
N VAL A 11 15.03 7.86 -40.30
CA VAL A 11 14.50 8.24 -38.99
C VAL A 11 13.96 6.98 -38.31
N PHE A 12 14.73 6.42 -37.37
CA PHE A 12 14.22 5.42 -36.44
C PHE A 12 13.24 6.10 -35.48
N LEU A 13 11.94 5.95 -35.73
CA LEU A 13 10.92 6.18 -34.70
C LEU A 13 11.08 5.09 -33.63
N SER A 14 11.80 5.40 -32.56
CA SER A 14 11.76 4.65 -31.31
C SER A 14 10.38 4.86 -30.68
N ALA A 15 9.45 3.95 -30.93
CA ALA A 15 8.21 3.85 -30.17
C ALA A 15 8.58 3.41 -28.73
N PHE A 16 8.67 4.37 -27.82
CA PHE A 16 8.72 4.05 -26.39
C PHE A 16 7.38 3.42 -26.01
N PRO A 17 7.37 2.25 -25.35
CA PRO A 17 6.12 1.69 -24.84
C PRO A 17 5.56 2.68 -23.80
N LEU A 18 4.39 3.24 -24.10
CA LEU A 18 3.54 3.88 -23.10
C LEU A 18 3.24 2.81 -22.04
N VAL A 19 3.88 2.92 -20.87
CA VAL A 19 3.49 2.12 -19.71
C VAL A 19 2.06 2.54 -19.38
N ALA A 20 1.14 1.59 -19.39
CA ALA A 20 -0.25 1.85 -19.05
C ALA A 20 -0.31 2.36 -17.60
N GLN A 21 -0.64 3.63 -17.45
CA GLN A 21 -0.90 4.23 -16.15
C GLN A 21 -2.31 3.86 -15.75
N THR A 22 -2.44 3.17 -14.61
CA THR A 22 -3.72 2.89 -13.99
C THR A 22 -4.10 4.05 -13.08
N SER A 23 -5.39 4.35 -13.01
CA SER A 23 -5.98 5.30 -12.07
C SER A 23 -7.20 4.68 -11.39
N ALA A 24 -7.37 4.97 -10.11
CA ALA A 24 -8.53 4.59 -9.33
C ALA A 24 -9.01 5.83 -8.59
N GLN A 25 -10.25 6.21 -8.84
CA GLN A 25 -10.88 7.36 -8.18
C GLN A 25 -12.31 7.00 -7.79
N GLY A 26 -12.76 7.50 -6.64
CA GLY A 26 -14.11 7.26 -6.19
C GLY A 26 -14.41 7.77 -4.80
N SER A 27 -15.70 7.76 -4.50
CA SER A 27 -16.24 8.09 -3.18
C SER A 27 -17.43 7.19 -2.94
N PHE A 28 -17.48 6.57 -1.76
CA PHE A 28 -18.61 5.74 -1.39
C PHE A 28 -18.85 5.71 0.12
N ASN A 29 -20.11 5.44 0.46
CA ASN A 29 -20.56 5.23 1.83
C ASN A 29 -20.78 3.75 2.07
N PHE A 30 -20.48 3.30 3.28
CA PHE A 30 -20.76 1.94 3.72
C PHE A 30 -21.16 1.92 5.19
N LYS A 31 -21.94 0.92 5.57
CA LYS A 31 -22.37 0.74 6.96
C LYS A 31 -21.33 -0.11 7.70
N GLY A 32 -20.44 0.55 8.44
CA GLY A 32 -19.53 -0.11 9.37
C GLY A 32 -20.25 -0.60 10.63
N THR A 33 -19.49 -1.19 11.57
CA THR A 33 -20.05 -1.71 12.83
C THR A 33 -20.67 -0.61 13.70
N GLU A 34 -20.06 0.57 13.70
CA GLU A 34 -20.44 1.69 14.58
C GLU A 34 -21.34 2.73 13.92
N GLY A 35 -21.52 2.66 12.60
CA GLY A 35 -22.33 3.61 11.85
C GLY A 35 -21.92 3.76 10.39
N LEU A 36 -22.43 4.82 9.76
CA LEU A 36 -22.14 5.14 8.37
C LEU A 36 -20.72 5.72 8.25
N GLN A 37 -19.89 5.08 7.44
CA GLN A 37 -18.54 5.51 7.14
C GLN A 37 -18.42 5.86 5.66
N THR A 38 -17.51 6.77 5.34
CA THR A 38 -17.24 7.28 3.99
C THR A 38 -15.78 7.05 3.65
N ILE A 39 -15.53 6.50 2.46
CA ILE A 39 -14.20 6.40 1.87
C ILE A 39 -14.15 7.28 0.63
N ASP A 40 -13.11 8.11 0.56
CA ASP A 40 -12.75 8.90 -0.61
C ASP A 40 -11.35 8.49 -1.06
N PHE A 41 -11.14 8.30 -2.35
CA PHE A 41 -9.84 7.94 -2.88
C PHE A 41 -9.60 8.51 -4.27
N ASP A 42 -8.34 8.86 -4.51
CA ASP A 42 -7.81 9.28 -5.80
C ASP A 42 -6.35 8.85 -5.85
N ALA A 43 -6.05 7.89 -6.73
CA ALA A 43 -4.72 7.35 -6.89
C ALA A 43 -4.42 7.02 -8.35
N THR A 44 -3.14 7.12 -8.68
CA THR A 44 -2.59 6.73 -9.98
C THR A 44 -1.31 5.94 -9.78
N GLY A 45 -0.99 5.03 -10.70
CA GLY A 45 0.24 4.26 -10.64
C GLY A 45 0.49 3.45 -11.90
N ASP A 46 1.70 2.93 -12.00
CA ASP A 46 2.22 2.28 -13.21
C ASP A 46 2.78 0.87 -12.92
N GLY A 47 2.37 0.27 -11.79
CA GLY A 47 2.83 -1.03 -11.29
C GLY A 47 4.23 -1.02 -10.67
N ARG A 48 4.99 0.08 -10.78
CA ARG A 48 6.29 0.28 -10.13
C ARG A 48 6.22 1.34 -9.04
N SER A 49 5.40 2.35 -9.27
CA SER A 49 5.16 3.46 -8.37
C SER A 49 3.67 3.75 -8.32
N ALA A 50 3.23 4.32 -7.21
CA ALA A 50 1.89 4.85 -7.06
C ALA A 50 1.96 6.17 -6.31
N GLN A 51 0.99 7.02 -6.58
CA GLN A 51 0.82 8.30 -5.93
C GLN A 51 -0.67 8.59 -5.79
N GLY A 52 -1.03 9.29 -4.73
CA GLY A 52 -2.41 9.62 -4.43
C GLY A 52 -2.71 9.50 -2.96
N THR A 53 -3.99 9.59 -2.63
CA THR A 53 -4.46 9.49 -1.26
C THR A 53 -5.79 8.79 -1.19
N PHE A 54 -6.07 8.16 -0.05
CA PHE A 54 -7.42 7.81 0.34
C PHE A 54 -7.68 8.19 1.79
N SER A 55 -8.93 8.44 2.13
CA SER A 55 -9.37 8.79 3.47
C SER A 55 -10.55 7.95 3.91
N LEU A 56 -10.65 7.73 5.22
CA LEU A 56 -11.82 7.17 5.88
C LEU A 56 -12.36 8.21 6.86
N ALA A 57 -13.67 8.44 6.84
CA ALA A 57 -14.37 9.29 7.79
C ALA A 57 -15.62 8.58 8.34
N GLY A 58 -15.98 8.88 9.59
CA GLY A 58 -17.17 8.35 10.25
C GLY A 58 -16.86 7.53 11.50
N PRO A 59 -17.87 7.13 12.29
CA PRO A 59 -17.67 6.50 13.58
C PRO A 59 -16.92 5.17 13.46
N THR A 60 -15.89 4.95 14.29
CA THR A 60 -15.15 3.69 14.32
C THR A 60 -14.67 3.34 15.74
N LEU A 61 -14.46 2.05 15.99
CA LEU A 61 -13.71 1.60 17.15
C LEU A 61 -12.21 1.69 16.86
N VAL A 62 -11.46 2.35 17.74
CA VAL A 62 -9.99 2.35 17.70
C VAL A 62 -9.48 1.66 18.95
N SER A 63 -8.59 0.67 18.75
CA SER A 63 -7.82 0.09 19.84
C SER A 63 -6.60 0.97 20.12
N ASP A 64 -6.63 1.69 21.24
CA ASP A 64 -5.49 2.43 21.75
C ASP A 64 -4.78 1.53 22.78
N GLY A 65 -3.80 0.76 22.32
CA GLY A 65 -3.05 -0.14 23.17
C GLY A 65 -1.57 -0.09 22.81
N GLU A 66 -0.74 0.15 23.81
CA GLU A 66 0.70 -0.14 23.72
C GLU A 66 0.88 -1.63 23.39
N LEU A 67 1.81 -1.95 22.50
CA LEU A 67 1.99 -3.29 21.92
C LEU A 67 2.39 -4.38 22.95
N ASP A 68 2.67 -3.99 24.19
CA ASP A 68 3.34 -4.82 25.20
C ASP A 68 2.50 -5.10 26.48
N GLN A 69 1.22 -4.72 26.53
CA GLN A 69 0.37 -5.00 27.71
C GLN A 69 -0.64 -6.13 27.46
N GLU A 70 -0.70 -7.06 28.41
CA GLU A 70 -1.52 -8.30 28.42
C GLU A 70 -3.01 -8.04 28.71
N ASP A 71 -3.41 -6.79 28.95
CA ASP A 71 -4.79 -6.43 29.29
C ASP A 71 -5.69 -6.28 28.04
N PRO A 72 -7.00 -6.57 28.14
CA PRO A 72 -7.90 -6.53 27.00
C PRO A 72 -7.95 -5.11 26.43
N LYS A 73 -7.43 -4.97 25.21
CA LYS A 73 -7.40 -3.75 24.38
C LYS A 73 -8.71 -2.96 24.56
N GLN A 74 -8.65 -1.81 25.23
CA GLN A 74 -9.80 -0.92 25.29
C GLN A 74 -10.03 -0.37 23.88
N THR A 75 -11.10 -0.84 23.22
CA THR A 75 -11.60 -0.24 21.99
C THR A 75 -12.46 0.95 22.35
N ILE A 76 -12.01 2.14 21.95
CA ILE A 76 -12.72 3.39 22.17
C ILE A 76 -13.52 3.72 20.91
N LEU A 77 -14.81 4.00 21.07
CA LEU A 77 -15.64 4.54 19.99
C LEU A 77 -15.29 6.01 19.75
N VAL A 78 -14.78 6.30 18.56
CA VAL A 78 -14.52 7.65 18.08
C VAL A 78 -15.59 8.01 17.06
N LYS A 79 -16.53 8.88 17.44
CA LYS A 79 -17.73 9.20 16.64
C LYS A 79 -17.40 9.93 15.33
N ASP A 80 -16.48 10.88 15.40
CA ASP A 80 -16.08 11.72 14.26
C ASP A 80 -14.69 11.31 13.77
N PHE A 81 -14.43 10.01 13.66
CA PHE A 81 -13.11 9.54 13.28
C PHE A 81 -12.76 9.93 11.84
N THR A 82 -11.52 10.36 11.64
CA THR A 82 -10.96 10.68 10.33
C THR A 82 -9.54 10.14 10.22
N MET A 83 -9.20 9.53 9.09
CA MET A 83 -7.81 9.27 8.72
C MET A 83 -7.57 9.52 7.23
N LYS A 84 -6.35 9.93 6.91
CA LYS A 84 -5.84 10.12 5.56
C LYS A 84 -4.56 9.34 5.36
N VAL A 85 -4.51 8.64 4.23
CA VAL A 85 -3.44 7.72 3.86
C VAL A 85 -2.80 8.21 2.58
N THR A 86 -1.47 8.28 2.58
CA THR A 86 -0.70 8.53 1.36
C THR A 86 -0.42 7.20 0.69
N VAL A 87 -0.81 7.05 -0.57
CA VAL A 87 -0.63 5.82 -1.33
C VAL A 87 0.84 5.65 -1.68
N ASP A 88 1.43 4.54 -1.24
CA ASP A 88 2.82 4.16 -1.49
C ASP A 88 2.92 3.09 -2.59
N CYS A 89 1.91 2.23 -2.70
CA CYS A 89 1.81 1.24 -3.78
C CYS A 89 0.37 1.05 -4.28
N MET A 90 0.24 0.72 -5.56
CA MET A 90 -0.99 0.30 -6.20
C MET A 90 -0.74 -0.93 -7.08
N SER A 91 -1.66 -1.90 -7.02
CA SER A 91 -1.63 -3.12 -7.82
C SER A 91 -3.00 -3.39 -8.44
N THR A 92 -3.01 -3.84 -9.68
CA THR A 92 -4.23 -4.01 -10.48
C THR A 92 -4.38 -5.45 -10.95
N LEU A 93 -5.60 -5.98 -10.88
CA LEU A 93 -5.96 -7.29 -11.41
C LEU A 93 -7.36 -7.22 -12.04
N GLY A 94 -7.41 -7.13 -13.37
CA GLY A 94 -8.68 -6.93 -14.07
C GLY A 94 -9.31 -5.59 -13.70
N THR A 95 -10.54 -5.60 -13.19
CA THR A 95 -11.24 -4.41 -12.69
C THR A 95 -10.99 -4.11 -11.20
N ARG A 96 -10.13 -4.90 -10.56
CA ARG A 96 -9.76 -4.71 -9.15
C ARG A 96 -8.49 -3.90 -9.01
N VAL A 97 -8.50 -2.96 -8.07
CA VAL A 97 -7.33 -2.18 -7.67
C VAL A 97 -7.14 -2.28 -6.17
N THR A 98 -5.94 -2.65 -5.76
CA THR A 98 -5.50 -2.60 -4.37
C THR A 98 -4.51 -1.47 -4.21
N MET A 99 -4.83 -0.53 -3.33
CA MET A 99 -3.99 0.59 -2.91
C MET A 99 -3.53 0.34 -1.48
N SER A 100 -2.24 0.55 -1.21
CA SER A 100 -1.67 0.46 0.13
C SER A 100 -0.80 1.67 0.40
N GLY A 101 -0.80 2.11 1.65
CA GLY A 101 -0.09 3.32 2.03
C GLY A 101 0.05 3.49 3.53
N THR A 102 0.70 4.57 3.91
CA THR A 102 0.92 4.94 5.32
C THR A 102 -0.04 6.03 5.76
N VAL A 103 -0.65 5.87 6.93
CA VAL A 103 -1.51 6.89 7.55
C VAL A 103 -0.66 8.11 7.91
N GLY A 104 -0.82 9.19 7.17
CA GLY A 104 -0.08 10.44 7.39
C GLY A 104 -0.79 11.42 8.33
N ASP A 105 -2.12 11.34 8.41
CA ASP A 105 -2.93 12.24 9.22
C ASP A 105 -4.15 11.50 9.79
N SER A 106 -4.48 11.78 11.05
CA SER A 106 -5.68 11.27 11.72
C SER A 106 -5.98 12.07 12.98
N ASN A 107 -7.26 12.21 13.32
CA ASN A 107 -7.67 12.78 14.60
C ASN A 107 -7.42 11.84 15.80
N VAL A 108 -7.02 10.60 15.55
CA VAL A 108 -6.57 9.65 16.57
C VAL A 108 -5.09 9.37 16.38
N ARG A 109 -4.26 9.82 17.32
CA ARG A 109 -2.80 9.79 17.20
C ARG A 109 -2.23 8.38 17.00
N SER A 110 -2.82 7.36 17.62
CA SER A 110 -2.38 5.97 17.48
C SER A 110 -2.63 5.37 16.09
N MET A 111 -3.36 6.07 15.20
CA MET A 111 -3.51 5.68 13.81
C MET A 111 -2.38 6.16 12.91
N ILE A 112 -1.69 7.23 13.28
CA ILE A 112 -0.61 7.81 12.47
C ILE A 112 0.56 6.83 12.38
N GLY A 113 1.04 6.58 11.16
CA GLY A 113 2.14 5.65 10.88
C GLY A 113 1.72 4.18 10.71
N ARG A 114 0.44 3.85 10.86
CA ARG A 114 -0.09 2.53 10.50
C ARG A 114 -0.09 2.35 8.98
N ILE A 115 -0.05 1.09 8.54
CA ILE A 115 -0.27 0.76 7.13
C ILE A 115 -1.77 0.53 6.94
N ALA A 116 -2.32 1.13 5.90
CA ALA A 116 -3.70 0.91 5.50
C ALA A 116 -3.75 0.42 4.05
N THR A 117 -4.72 -0.45 3.79
CA THR A 117 -4.97 -1.05 2.47
C THR A 117 -6.43 -0.89 2.12
N LEU A 118 -6.68 -0.43 0.91
CA LEU A 118 -8.00 -0.31 0.29
C LEU A 118 -7.99 -1.12 -1.00
N THR A 119 -8.90 -2.08 -1.12
CA THR A 119 -9.16 -2.77 -2.38
C THR A 119 -10.53 -2.38 -2.88
N VAL A 120 -10.63 -2.03 -4.15
CA VAL A 120 -11.88 -1.69 -4.84
C VAL A 120 -12.03 -2.50 -6.12
N GLU A 121 -13.25 -2.86 -6.45
CA GLU A 121 -13.63 -3.57 -7.68
C GLU A 121 -14.71 -2.77 -8.39
N ASP A 122 -14.39 -2.31 -9.59
CA ASP A 122 -15.33 -1.65 -10.49
C ASP A 122 -16.04 -2.72 -11.33
N ASN A 123 -17.33 -2.89 -11.10
CA ASN A 123 -18.13 -3.92 -11.78
C ASN A 123 -19.14 -3.31 -12.76
N ASP A 124 -19.08 -2.02 -13.08
CA ASP A 124 -20.05 -1.32 -13.95
C ASP A 124 -20.23 -2.01 -15.33
N LEU A 125 -19.21 -2.73 -15.81
CA LEU A 125 -19.21 -3.43 -17.09
C LEU A 125 -19.68 -4.90 -17.01
N ASN A 126 -20.00 -5.43 -15.83
CA ASN A 126 -20.42 -6.81 -15.64
C ASN A 126 -21.96 -6.94 -15.69
N PRO A 127 -22.54 -7.53 -16.75
CA PRO A 127 -23.99 -7.60 -16.92
C PRO A 127 -24.70 -8.55 -15.95
N LYS A 128 -23.97 -9.44 -15.24
CA LYS A 128 -24.55 -10.38 -14.29
C LYS A 128 -24.60 -9.84 -12.86
N ASP A 129 -23.63 -8.99 -12.51
CA ASP A 129 -23.52 -8.36 -11.21
C ASP A 129 -22.78 -7.03 -11.36
N PRO A 130 -23.51 -5.91 -11.54
CA PRO A 130 -22.93 -4.59 -11.72
C PRO A 130 -22.52 -3.94 -10.39
N THR A 131 -22.56 -4.67 -9.28
CA THR A 131 -22.34 -4.09 -7.95
C THR A 131 -20.85 -3.90 -7.70
N ASP A 132 -20.42 -2.64 -7.56
CA ASP A 132 -19.07 -2.31 -7.10
C ASP A 132 -18.82 -2.87 -5.70
N ARG A 133 -17.57 -3.23 -5.41
CA ARG A 133 -17.21 -3.85 -4.14
C ARG A 133 -15.93 -3.28 -3.57
N PHE A 134 -15.76 -3.38 -2.26
CA PHE A 134 -14.54 -2.91 -1.59
C PHE A 134 -14.13 -3.78 -0.41
N SER A 135 -12.90 -3.59 0.04
CA SER A 135 -12.41 -4.05 1.33
C SER A 135 -11.41 -3.04 1.88
N PHE A 136 -11.47 -2.81 3.18
CA PHE A 136 -10.61 -1.88 3.88
C PHE A 136 -9.98 -2.56 5.09
N GLY A 137 -8.68 -2.32 5.31
CA GLY A 137 -7.97 -2.80 6.49
C GLY A 137 -6.83 -1.88 6.90
N SER A 138 -6.54 -1.86 8.19
CA SER A 138 -5.35 -1.19 8.73
C SER A 138 -4.63 -2.07 9.74
N TYR A 139 -3.31 -2.03 9.76
CA TYR A 139 -2.48 -2.87 10.61
C TYR A 139 -1.14 -2.19 10.92
N TRP A 140 -0.51 -2.66 11.99
CA TRP A 140 0.89 -2.35 12.25
C TRP A 140 1.76 -3.34 11.50
N GLN A 141 2.78 -2.86 10.78
CA GLN A 141 3.85 -3.75 10.36
C GLN A 141 4.46 -4.32 11.63
N LYS A 142 4.32 -5.63 11.85
CA LYS A 142 4.88 -6.30 13.02
C LYS A 142 6.38 -6.04 12.98
N ASP A 143 6.90 -5.28 13.95
CA ASP A 143 8.34 -5.23 14.16
C ASP A 143 8.78 -6.67 14.38
N ILE A 144 9.71 -7.14 13.55
CA ILE A 144 10.29 -8.47 13.69
C ILE A 144 11.11 -8.44 14.99
N SER A 145 10.50 -8.87 16.09
CA SER A 145 11.15 -9.01 17.40
C SER A 145 11.88 -10.34 17.56
N TRP A 146 11.65 -11.29 16.62
CA TRP A 146 12.35 -12.56 16.59
C TRP A 146 13.61 -12.45 15.75
N PHE A 147 14.75 -12.51 16.43
CA PHE A 147 16.08 -12.51 15.84
C PHE A 147 16.56 -13.97 15.82
N PRO A 148 16.82 -14.58 14.65
CA PRO A 148 17.55 -15.84 14.63
C PRO A 148 18.97 -15.54 15.10
N SER A 149 19.31 -15.94 16.32
CA SER A 149 20.72 -16.09 16.70
C SER A 149 21.26 -17.24 15.85
N ASP A 150 22.28 -16.99 15.03
CA ASP A 150 23.01 -18.14 14.50
C ASP A 150 23.61 -18.93 15.67
N ALA A 151 23.67 -20.25 15.51
CA ALA A 151 24.12 -21.15 16.55
C ALA A 151 25.66 -21.26 16.62
N GLU A 152 26.38 -20.56 15.73
CA GLU A 152 27.82 -20.74 15.55
C GLU A 152 28.62 -19.75 16.41
N VAL A 153 28.09 -18.55 16.69
CA VAL A 153 28.73 -17.57 17.57
C VAL A 153 27.77 -17.10 18.66
N LYS A 154 28.15 -17.35 19.93
CA LYS A 154 27.47 -16.77 21.09
C LYS A 154 27.55 -15.24 21.04
N GLY A 155 26.47 -14.59 20.64
CA GLY A 155 26.33 -13.14 20.61
C GLY A 155 26.25 -12.51 19.21
N ASP A 156 26.15 -13.31 18.14
CA ASP A 156 25.88 -12.75 16.81
C ASP A 156 24.42 -12.28 16.71
N ALA A 157 24.25 -11.01 16.34
CA ALA A 157 22.97 -10.40 16.03
C ALA A 157 22.56 -10.83 14.62
N GLY A 158 22.23 -12.11 14.46
CA GLY A 158 22.03 -12.75 13.16
C GLY A 158 21.16 -11.94 12.18
N TRP A 159 21.51 -12.03 10.89
CA TRP A 159 20.91 -11.50 9.64
C TRP A 159 20.31 -10.08 9.59
N THR A 160 20.22 -9.34 10.69
CA THR A 160 19.61 -7.99 10.71
C THR A 160 20.54 -6.88 10.22
N MET A 161 21.71 -7.27 9.70
CA MET A 161 22.63 -6.37 9.03
C MET A 161 22.85 -6.92 7.62
N SER A 162 22.33 -6.25 6.60
CA SER A 162 22.76 -6.51 5.22
C SER A 162 24.19 -5.96 5.10
N TRP A 163 25.15 -6.82 5.39
CA TRP A 163 26.57 -6.54 5.31
C TRP A 163 26.99 -6.33 3.86
N TRP A 164 27.74 -5.26 3.58
CA TRP A 164 28.74 -5.29 2.52
C TRP A 164 30.05 -5.71 3.18
N ALA A 165 30.30 -7.02 3.27
CA ALA A 165 31.60 -7.51 3.73
C ALA A 165 32.66 -7.11 2.71
N THR A 166 33.59 -6.22 3.06
CA THR A 166 34.79 -5.99 2.24
C THR A 166 35.82 -7.12 2.50
N ASP A 167 35.82 -7.69 3.70
CA ASP A 167 36.36 -9.01 4.05
C ASP A 167 35.67 -9.52 5.33
N ALA A 168 35.47 -10.84 5.47
CA ALA A 168 34.63 -11.43 6.52
C ALA A 168 35.41 -11.83 7.81
N GLU A 169 36.68 -11.45 7.95
CA GLU A 169 37.58 -12.04 8.96
C GLU A 169 38.14 -11.06 10.00
N ARG A 170 37.85 -9.74 9.90
CA ARG A 170 38.41 -8.74 10.82
C ARG A 170 37.44 -8.35 11.93
N LYS A 171 37.96 -8.34 13.17
CA LYS A 171 37.21 -8.04 14.40
C LYS A 171 36.86 -6.55 14.58
N ASP A 172 37.45 -5.70 13.76
CA ASP A 172 37.52 -4.26 13.91
C ASP A 172 36.76 -3.51 12.81
N ASP A 173 35.93 -4.22 12.02
CA ASP A 173 35.06 -3.60 11.02
C ASP A 173 33.83 -2.95 11.68
N VAL A 174 33.73 -1.63 11.54
CA VAL A 174 32.68 -0.80 12.13
C VAL A 174 31.49 -0.79 11.16
N GLY A 175 30.81 -1.92 11.04
CA GLY A 175 29.70 -2.09 10.09
C GLY A 175 28.69 -0.95 10.15
N TYR A 176 28.20 -0.51 8.99
CA TYR A 176 27.20 0.56 8.88
C TYR A 176 25.78 -0.04 8.90
N MET A 177 24.89 0.53 9.72
CA MET A 177 23.48 0.11 9.74
C MET A 177 22.78 0.56 8.45
N ILE A 178 22.20 -0.39 7.71
CA ILE A 178 21.22 -0.04 6.66
C ILE A 178 19.97 0.50 7.34
N SER A 179 19.53 1.68 6.90
CA SER A 179 18.26 2.26 7.34
C SER A 179 17.13 1.25 7.11
N ARG A 180 16.37 0.91 8.16
CA ARG A 180 15.16 0.10 8.03
C ARG A 180 14.12 0.89 7.23
N THR A 181 14.16 0.78 5.91
CA THR A 181 13.12 1.35 5.06
C THR A 181 11.85 0.52 5.28
N ARG A 182 10.83 1.13 5.90
CA ARG A 182 9.48 0.56 5.97
C ARG A 182 8.98 0.36 4.53
N GLN A 183 9.04 -0.87 4.02
CA GLN A 183 8.50 -1.18 2.71
C GLN A 183 7.01 -1.51 2.85
N VAL A 184 6.16 -0.58 2.45
CA VAL A 184 4.72 -0.82 2.26
C VAL A 184 4.56 -1.60 0.95
N ASN A 185 4.24 -2.89 1.05
CA ASN A 185 4.12 -3.76 -0.12
C ASN A 185 2.66 -4.17 -0.35
N CYS A 186 2.07 -3.62 -1.40
CA CYS A 186 0.77 -4.02 -1.99
C CYS A 186 0.69 -5.50 -2.40
N ARG A 187 1.82 -6.21 -2.51
CA ARG A 187 1.87 -7.65 -2.86
C ARG A 187 1.68 -8.57 -1.65
N SER A 188 1.79 -8.04 -0.43
CA SER A 188 1.57 -8.82 0.79
C SER A 188 0.11 -9.24 0.97
N PHE A 189 -0.81 -8.56 0.27
CA PHE A 189 -2.24 -8.88 0.25
C PHE A 189 -2.68 -9.06 -1.20
N PRO A 190 -2.70 -10.30 -1.71
CA PRO A 190 -3.10 -10.56 -3.08
C PRO A 190 -4.52 -10.05 -3.33
N VAL A 191 -4.72 -9.43 -4.49
CA VAL A 191 -6.02 -8.86 -4.94
C VAL A 191 -7.14 -9.92 -4.99
N ALA A 192 -6.78 -11.21 -5.00
CA ALA A 192 -7.69 -12.35 -5.09
C ALA A 192 -8.11 -12.95 -3.74
N THR A 193 -7.58 -12.48 -2.60
CA THR A 193 -7.71 -13.19 -1.31
C THR A 193 -8.90 -12.76 -0.44
N TYR A 194 -9.66 -11.74 -0.83
CA TYR A 194 -10.69 -11.14 0.01
C TYR A 194 -12.08 -11.24 -0.59
N ASP A 195 -13.05 -11.58 0.26
CA ASP A 195 -14.44 -11.23 0.01
C ASP A 195 -14.57 -9.71 0.12
N LEU A 196 -15.12 -9.11 -0.93
CA LEU A 196 -15.34 -7.67 -1.02
C LEU A 196 -16.80 -7.39 -0.66
N ASP A 197 -17.02 -6.40 0.20
CA ASP A 197 -18.33 -5.94 0.60
C ASP A 197 -18.97 -5.12 -0.52
N PRO A 198 -20.28 -5.29 -0.78
CA PRO A 198 -20.97 -4.52 -1.81
C PRO A 198 -21.07 -3.05 -1.41
N ILE A 199 -20.87 -2.16 -2.37
CA ILE A 199 -21.07 -0.73 -2.20
C ILE A 199 -22.55 -0.42 -2.46
N SER A 200 -23.24 0.07 -1.43
CA SER A 200 -24.65 0.44 -1.53
C SER A 200 -24.86 1.81 -2.16
N GLU A 201 -23.97 2.77 -1.87
CA GLU A 201 -24.07 4.16 -2.33
C GLU A 201 -22.69 4.72 -2.61
N GLY A 202 -22.48 5.22 -3.83
CA GLY A 202 -21.19 5.77 -4.25
C GLY A 202 -20.91 5.47 -5.70
N ARG A 203 -19.74 5.90 -6.16
CA ARG A 203 -19.25 5.54 -7.50
C ARG A 203 -17.75 5.33 -7.45
N ILE A 204 -17.31 4.25 -8.07
CA ILE A 204 -15.91 3.96 -8.31
C ILE A 204 -15.63 4.07 -9.80
N THR A 205 -14.41 4.41 -10.15
CA THR A 205 -13.94 4.36 -11.52
C THR A 205 -12.50 3.88 -11.50
N VAL A 206 -12.27 2.74 -12.13
CA VAL A 206 -10.94 2.17 -12.37
C VAL A 206 -10.63 2.27 -13.87
N LYS A 207 -9.49 2.88 -14.22
CA LYS A 207 -9.03 3.03 -15.62
C LYS A 207 -7.59 2.59 -15.78
#